data_AF-A0A2S6PZ53-F1
#
_entry.id   AF-A0A2S6PZ53-F1
#
_cell.length_a   1.000
_cell.length_b   1.000
_cell.length_c   1.000
_cell.angle_alpha   90.00
_cell.angle_beta   90.00
_cell.angle_gamma   90.00
#
_symmetry.space_group_name_H-M   'P 1'
#
loop_
_entity.id
_entity.type
_entity.pdbx_description
1 polymer ?
#
loop_
_entity_poly.entity_id
_entity_poly.type
_entity_poly.pdbx_seq_one_letter_code
_entity_poly.pdbx_strand_id
1 'polypeptide(L)'
;MTLSRTVRRTVLTAAVLSVSALAVPSPAQAAPLPPACQEALLETLDKFPVVDFTVPDKAQNTMLAEVLGLSEADQAVLTEAACAAWNTWATQNGQAVAADLDTRYRNAAGPVCNKFAKSSLATIKKYAPNVPAATRELEKLAKKVWKNSMEKLAAEATNADCRTAYTGAKAGW
;
A
#
# COMPACT_ATOMS: atom_id res chain seq x y z
N MET A 1 -11.11 -24.76 26.97
CA MET A 1 -10.36 -24.51 25.72
C MET A 1 -10.69 -23.10 25.23
N THR A 2 -9.96 -22.10 25.73
CA THR A 2 -10.17 -20.69 25.35
C THR A 2 -8.91 -19.92 25.73
N LEU A 3 -7.86 -20.05 24.93
CA LEU A 3 -6.62 -19.29 25.06
C LEU A 3 -5.83 -19.40 23.74
N SER A 4 -6.36 -18.79 22.67
CA SER A 4 -5.67 -18.83 21.36
C SER A 4 -5.86 -17.58 20.48
N ARG A 5 -6.43 -16.48 21.01
CA ARG A 5 -6.56 -15.24 20.22
C ARG A 5 -5.70 -14.07 20.72
N THR A 6 -5.19 -14.13 21.95
CA THR A 6 -4.46 -12.99 22.55
C THR A 6 -2.95 -13.01 22.26
N VAL A 7 -2.38 -14.15 21.85
CA VAL A 7 -0.92 -14.32 21.66
C VAL A 7 -0.46 -13.92 20.25
N ARG A 8 -1.38 -13.78 19.28
CA ARG A 8 -1.01 -13.43 17.89
C ARG A 8 -0.76 -11.94 17.67
N ARG A 9 -1.10 -11.07 18.63
CA ARG A 9 -0.90 -9.61 18.55
C ARG A 9 0.47 -9.14 19.07
N THR A 10 1.27 -10.01 19.68
CA THR A 10 2.52 -9.61 20.35
C THR A 10 3.80 -9.87 19.54
N VAL A 11 3.70 -10.43 18.33
CA VAL A 11 4.88 -10.68 17.46
C VAL A 11 5.00 -9.64 16.33
N LEU A 12 3.91 -8.93 16.01
CA LEU A 12 3.88 -7.88 14.97
C LEU A 12 4.23 -6.48 15.49
N THR A 13 4.63 -6.35 16.76
CA THR A 13 5.11 -5.09 17.35
C THR A 13 6.63 -4.93 17.26
N ALA A 14 7.38 -5.99 16.90
CA ALA A 14 8.84 -5.95 16.82
C ALA A 14 9.38 -5.48 15.45
N ALA A 15 8.55 -5.43 14.40
CA ALA A 15 8.98 -4.95 13.08
C ALA A 15 8.79 -3.43 12.89
N VAL A 16 7.91 -2.80 13.68
CA VAL A 16 7.60 -1.36 13.58
C VAL A 16 8.56 -0.51 14.44
N LEU A 17 9.23 -1.12 15.43
CA LEU A 17 10.16 -0.41 16.33
C LEU A 17 11.61 -0.29 15.81
N SER A 18 11.92 -0.86 14.65
CA SER A 18 13.28 -0.82 14.08
C SER A 18 13.58 0.42 13.23
N VAL A 19 12.62 1.34 13.07
CA VAL A 19 12.86 2.64 12.41
C VAL A 19 13.34 3.72 13.40
N SER A 20 13.21 3.49 14.71
CA SER A 20 13.58 4.48 15.73
C SER A 20 15.04 4.39 16.22
N ALA A 21 15.87 3.52 15.65
CA ALA A 21 17.23 3.25 16.15
C ALA A 21 18.37 3.45 15.13
N LEU A 22 18.18 4.23 14.07
CA LEU A 22 19.28 4.74 13.23
C LEU A 22 19.48 6.25 13.44
N ALA A 23 19.75 6.62 14.69
CA ALA A 23 20.50 7.83 14.99
C ALA A 23 21.99 7.53 14.76
N VAL A 24 22.41 7.53 13.49
CA VAL A 24 23.81 7.67 13.09
C VAL A 24 23.85 8.84 12.10
N PRO A 25 24.60 9.92 12.38
CA PRO A 25 24.55 11.11 11.54
C PRO A 25 25.26 10.82 10.22
N SER A 26 24.48 10.66 9.15
CA SER A 26 24.97 10.78 7.77
C SER A 26 24.28 11.97 7.10
N PRO A 27 25.01 12.81 6.33
CA PRO A 27 24.54 14.10 5.87
C PRO A 27 23.68 13.94 4.62
N ALA A 28 22.44 13.54 4.83
CA ALA A 28 21.30 13.85 3.98
C ALA A 28 20.09 13.62 4.88
N GLN A 29 19.84 14.57 5.78
CA GLN A 29 18.61 14.58 6.57
C GLN A 29 17.47 14.73 5.57
N ALA A 30 16.92 13.61 5.08
CA ALA A 30 15.58 13.61 4.54
C ALA A 30 14.73 14.34 5.58
N ALA A 31 14.13 15.45 5.18
CA ALA A 31 13.31 16.24 6.08
C ALA A 31 12.32 15.28 6.78
N PRO A 32 12.12 15.41 8.10
CA PRO A 32 11.16 14.56 8.79
C PRO A 32 9.84 14.56 8.03
N LEU A 33 9.28 13.38 7.77
CA LEU A 33 7.98 13.26 7.11
C LEU A 33 6.97 14.15 7.83
N PRO A 34 6.17 14.96 7.11
CA PRO A 34 5.16 15.78 7.75
C PRO A 34 4.21 14.94 8.61
N PRO A 35 3.67 15.46 9.73
CA PRO A 35 2.80 14.71 10.63
C PRO A 35 1.65 13.98 9.92
N ALA A 36 0.96 14.62 8.98
CA ALA A 36 -0.12 13.98 8.24
C ALA A 36 0.39 12.79 7.39
N CYS A 37 1.61 12.84 6.89
CA CYS A 37 2.20 11.73 6.15
C CYS A 37 2.59 10.57 7.07
N GLN A 38 3.01 10.86 8.30
CA GLN A 38 3.24 9.82 9.31
C GLN A 38 1.94 9.12 9.69
N GLU A 39 0.87 9.89 9.94
CA GLU A 39 -0.47 9.37 10.21
C GLU A 39 -1.00 8.54 9.04
N ALA A 40 -0.77 8.99 7.79
CA ALA A 40 -1.14 8.23 6.61
C ALA A 40 -0.46 6.86 6.60
N LEU A 41 0.82 6.75 6.96
CA LEU A 41 1.54 5.48 6.99
C LEU A 41 1.13 4.59 8.16
N LEU A 42 1.03 5.15 9.37
CA LEU A 42 0.81 4.40 10.60
C LEU A 42 -0.63 3.92 10.76
N GLU A 43 -1.60 4.71 10.31
CA GLU A 43 -3.02 4.44 10.50
C GLU A 43 -3.71 3.94 9.23
N THR A 44 -2.96 3.60 8.17
CA THR A 44 -3.54 3.08 6.92
C THR A 44 -4.45 1.87 7.19
N LEU A 45 -4.03 0.93 8.03
CA LEU A 45 -4.85 -0.27 8.30
C LEU A 45 -6.08 0.02 9.17
N ASP A 46 -6.02 1.06 10.00
CA ASP A 46 -7.19 1.51 10.76
C ASP A 46 -8.21 2.21 9.86
N LYS A 47 -7.72 2.97 8.87
CA LYS A 47 -8.53 3.63 7.84
C LYS A 47 -9.13 2.63 6.84
N PHE A 48 -8.41 1.56 6.51
CA PHE A 48 -8.85 0.52 5.58
C PHE A 48 -8.92 -0.86 6.28
N PRO A 49 -9.96 -1.12 7.08
CA PRO A 49 -10.05 -2.32 7.93
C PRO A 49 -10.47 -3.55 7.12
N VAL A 50 -9.56 -4.06 6.28
CA VAL A 50 -9.76 -5.28 5.50
C VAL A 50 -9.76 -6.53 6.39
N VAL A 51 -10.55 -7.53 6.01
CA VAL A 51 -10.70 -8.79 6.74
C VAL A 51 -10.13 -9.98 5.97
N ASP A 52 -10.35 -10.02 4.66
CA ASP A 52 -10.00 -11.17 3.81
C ASP A 52 -8.87 -10.85 2.82
N PHE A 53 -8.77 -9.59 2.40
CA PHE A 53 -7.76 -9.16 1.47
C PHE A 53 -6.36 -9.42 2.03
N THR A 54 -5.56 -10.14 1.23
CA THR A 54 -4.19 -10.51 1.61
C THR A 54 -3.21 -9.98 0.57
N VAL A 55 -2.17 -9.31 1.04
CA VAL A 55 -1.02 -8.91 0.22
C VAL A 55 0.01 -10.06 0.26
N PRO A 56 0.41 -10.63 -0.89
CA PRO A 56 1.51 -11.59 -0.92
C PRO A 56 2.81 -10.96 -0.40
N ASP A 57 3.58 -11.66 0.44
CA ASP A 57 4.86 -11.16 1.00
C ASP A 57 5.79 -10.59 -0.08
N LYS A 58 5.88 -11.28 -1.23
CA LYS A 58 6.67 -10.81 -2.37
C LYS A 58 6.18 -9.45 -2.88
N ALA A 59 4.87 -9.27 -3.02
CA ALA A 59 4.30 -7.99 -3.43
C ALA A 59 4.53 -6.89 -2.40
N GLN A 60 4.37 -7.22 -1.11
CA GLN A 60 4.66 -6.29 -0.02
C GLN A 60 6.12 -5.83 -0.04
N ASN A 61 7.06 -6.77 -0.13
CA ASN A 61 8.49 -6.46 -0.14
C ASN A 61 8.90 -5.68 -1.39
N THR A 62 8.35 -6.01 -2.57
CA THR A 62 8.60 -5.25 -3.80
C THR A 62 8.10 -3.82 -3.68
N MET A 63 6.87 -3.61 -3.18
CA MET A 63 6.32 -2.26 -3.01
C MET A 63 7.10 -1.46 -1.97
N LEU A 64 7.48 -2.08 -0.86
CA LEU A 64 8.31 -1.44 0.16
C LEU A 64 9.67 -1.03 -0.41
N ALA A 65 10.31 -1.88 -1.22
CA ALA A 65 11.57 -1.55 -1.88
C ALA A 65 11.44 -0.37 -2.85
N GLU A 66 10.33 -0.27 -3.59
CA GLU A 66 10.04 0.90 -4.44
C GLU A 66 9.87 2.19 -3.60
N VAL A 67 9.19 2.11 -2.46
CA VAL A 67 9.01 3.26 -1.56
C VAL A 67 10.34 3.68 -0.90
N LEU A 68 11.16 2.73 -0.48
CA LEU A 68 12.49 2.99 0.08
C LEU A 68 13.48 3.52 -0.97
N GLY A 69 13.23 3.22 -2.25
CA GLY A 69 14.03 3.68 -3.39
C GLY A 69 13.58 5.02 -3.99
N LEU A 70 12.65 5.74 -3.35
CA LEU A 70 12.16 7.02 -3.86
C LEU A 70 13.26 8.09 -3.84
N SER A 71 13.36 8.83 -4.95
CA SER A 71 14.27 9.97 -5.05
C SER A 71 13.82 11.12 -4.15
N GLU A 72 14.71 12.08 -3.87
CA GLU A 72 14.34 13.30 -3.14
C GLU A 72 13.20 14.06 -3.82
N ALA A 73 13.19 14.10 -5.16
CA ALA A 73 12.11 14.71 -5.94
C ALA A 73 10.76 13.97 -5.79
N ASP A 74 10.80 12.64 -5.71
CA ASP A 74 9.60 11.85 -5.43
C ASP A 74 9.12 12.08 -3.99
N GLN A 75 10.04 12.14 -3.01
CA GLN A 75 9.70 12.39 -1.61
C GLN A 75 9.14 13.80 -1.40
N ALA A 76 9.55 14.79 -2.19
CA ALA A 76 9.08 16.17 -2.11
C ALA A 76 7.55 16.33 -2.30
N VAL A 77 6.88 15.35 -2.91
CA VAL A 77 5.41 15.38 -3.08
C VAL A 77 4.66 14.94 -1.82
N LEU A 78 5.35 14.35 -0.83
CA LEU A 78 4.83 13.96 0.48
C LEU A 78 4.68 15.20 1.37
N THR A 79 3.78 16.09 0.97
CA THR A 79 3.51 17.33 1.69
C THR A 79 2.42 17.15 2.74
N GLU A 80 2.43 18.00 3.77
CA GLU A 80 1.39 18.02 4.80
C GLU A 80 -0.02 18.13 4.20
N ALA A 81 -0.21 19.06 3.26
CA ALA A 81 -1.51 19.28 2.61
C ALA A 81 -1.99 18.06 1.81
N ALA A 82 -1.10 17.42 1.05
CA ALA A 82 -1.45 16.23 0.28
C ALA A 82 -1.81 15.04 1.20
N CYS A 83 -1.00 14.81 2.23
CA CYS A 83 -1.23 13.72 3.18
C CYS A 83 -2.48 13.96 4.05
N ALA A 84 -2.75 15.20 4.47
CA ALA A 84 -3.95 15.53 5.23
C ALA A 84 -5.23 15.36 4.40
N ALA A 85 -5.20 15.77 3.12
CA ALA A 85 -6.30 15.53 2.19
C ALA A 85 -6.53 14.03 1.96
N TRP A 86 -5.46 13.26 1.84
CA TRP A 86 -5.55 11.79 1.78
C TRP A 86 -6.14 11.19 3.05
N ASN A 87 -5.67 11.57 4.24
CA ASN A 87 -6.19 11.08 5.52
C ASN A 87 -7.68 11.38 5.67
N THR A 88 -8.10 12.59 5.36
CA THR A 88 -9.52 12.98 5.40
C THR A 88 -10.36 12.08 4.50
N TRP A 89 -9.93 11.88 3.26
CA TRP A 89 -10.64 11.02 2.32
C TRP A 89 -10.64 9.55 2.77
N ALA A 90 -9.51 9.05 3.25
CA ALA A 90 -9.36 7.68 3.74
C ALA A 90 -10.26 7.42 4.96
N THR A 91 -10.34 8.35 5.91
CA THR A 91 -11.26 8.24 7.05
C THR A 91 -12.72 8.19 6.62
N GLN A 92 -13.11 8.98 5.62
CA GLN A 92 -14.51 9.04 5.15
C GLN A 92 -14.92 7.84 4.29
N ASN A 93 -13.98 7.27 3.53
CA ASN A 93 -14.29 6.28 2.49
C ASN A 93 -13.71 4.90 2.78
N GLY A 94 -12.78 4.79 3.71
CA GLY A 94 -11.91 3.63 3.86
C GLY A 94 -12.65 2.35 4.24
N GLN A 95 -13.72 2.44 5.02
CA GLN A 95 -14.59 1.29 5.30
C GLN A 95 -15.26 0.74 4.01
N ALA A 96 -15.78 1.62 3.15
CA ALA A 96 -16.40 1.21 1.88
C ALA A 96 -15.36 0.67 0.89
N VAL A 97 -14.16 1.25 0.87
CA VAL A 97 -13.03 0.75 0.08
C VAL A 97 -12.62 -0.65 0.54
N ALA A 98 -12.44 -0.85 1.85
CA ALA A 98 -12.05 -2.14 2.43
C ALA A 98 -13.11 -3.22 2.15
N ALA A 99 -14.39 -2.92 2.36
CA ALA A 99 -15.48 -3.86 2.09
C ALA A 99 -15.57 -4.26 0.60
N ASP A 100 -15.36 -3.31 -0.32
CA ASP A 100 -15.32 -3.57 -1.77
C ASP A 100 -14.10 -4.43 -2.13
N LEU A 101 -12.94 -4.12 -1.55
CA LEU A 101 -11.69 -4.86 -1.75
C LEU A 101 -11.82 -6.31 -1.27
N ASP A 102 -12.33 -6.53 -0.05
CA ASP A 102 -12.58 -7.87 0.49
C ASP A 102 -13.57 -8.65 -0.36
N THR A 103 -14.66 -8.00 -0.80
CA THR A 103 -15.66 -8.66 -1.65
C THR A 103 -15.06 -9.10 -2.97
N ARG A 104 -14.28 -8.24 -3.62
CA ARG A 104 -13.57 -8.59 -4.86
C ARG A 104 -12.54 -9.68 -4.62
N TYR A 105 -11.83 -9.62 -3.51
CA TYR A 105 -10.82 -10.60 -3.17
C TYR A 105 -11.45 -11.98 -2.94
N ARG A 106 -12.53 -12.08 -2.16
CA ARG A 106 -13.26 -13.35 -1.95
C ARG A 106 -13.78 -13.94 -3.27
N ASN A 107 -14.29 -13.10 -4.17
CA ASN A 107 -14.88 -13.54 -5.43
C ASN A 107 -13.86 -13.80 -6.54
N ALA A 108 -12.59 -13.41 -6.35
CA ALA A 108 -11.54 -13.66 -7.33
C ALA A 108 -11.08 -15.12 -7.27
N ALA A 109 -11.09 -15.78 -8.43
CA ALA A 109 -10.53 -17.12 -8.59
C ALA A 109 -9.00 -17.09 -8.75
N GLY A 110 -8.36 -18.25 -8.59
CA GLY A 110 -6.94 -18.43 -8.86
C GLY A 110 -6.03 -18.16 -7.66
N PRO A 111 -4.70 -18.17 -7.88
CA PRO A 111 -3.72 -18.01 -6.81
C PRO A 111 -3.79 -16.64 -6.13
N VAL A 112 -3.28 -16.53 -4.90
CA VAL A 112 -3.28 -15.32 -4.07
C VAL A 112 -2.75 -14.09 -4.83
N CYS A 113 -1.70 -14.23 -5.64
CA CYS A 113 -1.16 -13.18 -6.50
C CYS A 113 -2.20 -12.58 -7.46
N ASN A 114 -3.01 -13.44 -8.10
CA ASN A 114 -4.01 -13.05 -9.08
C ASN A 114 -5.18 -12.38 -8.37
N LYS A 115 -5.61 -12.95 -7.22
CA LYS A 115 -6.63 -12.34 -6.36
C LYS A 115 -6.20 -10.94 -5.92
N PHE A 116 -4.99 -10.79 -5.41
CA PHE A 116 -4.39 -9.53 -5.02
C PHE A 116 -4.39 -8.53 -6.18
N ALA A 117 -3.74 -8.86 -7.31
CA ALA A 117 -3.59 -7.93 -8.42
C ALA A 117 -4.95 -7.49 -9.00
N LYS A 118 -5.89 -8.42 -9.19
CA LYS A 118 -7.21 -8.11 -9.76
C LYS A 118 -8.10 -7.32 -8.80
N SER A 119 -8.17 -7.71 -7.53
CA SER A 119 -9.01 -7.02 -6.54
C SER A 119 -8.49 -5.62 -6.25
N SER A 120 -7.18 -5.45 -6.08
CA SER A 120 -6.55 -4.14 -5.91
C SER A 120 -6.82 -3.23 -7.11
N LEU A 121 -6.53 -3.68 -8.33
CA LEU A 121 -6.73 -2.86 -9.53
C LEU A 121 -8.19 -2.42 -9.67
N ALA A 122 -9.13 -3.35 -9.49
CA ALA A 122 -10.55 -3.03 -9.66
C ALA A 122 -11.06 -2.08 -8.57
N THR A 123 -10.56 -2.19 -7.34
CA THR A 123 -10.86 -1.26 -6.25
C THR A 123 -10.27 0.13 -6.54
N ILE A 124 -9.00 0.18 -6.95
CA ILE A 124 -8.32 1.41 -7.35
C ILE A 124 -9.12 2.13 -8.45
N LYS A 125 -9.52 1.42 -9.52
CA LYS A 125 -10.31 2.00 -10.60
C LYS A 125 -11.63 2.60 -10.14
N LYS A 126 -12.29 1.96 -9.16
CA LYS A 126 -13.57 2.44 -8.62
C LYS A 126 -13.41 3.72 -7.80
N TYR A 127 -12.35 3.83 -7.00
CA TYR A 127 -12.23 4.90 -6.00
C TYR A 127 -11.26 6.02 -6.38
N ALA A 128 -10.23 5.76 -7.21
CA ALA A 128 -9.25 6.77 -7.63
C ALA A 128 -9.86 8.04 -8.27
N PRO A 129 -10.95 7.98 -9.07
CA PRO A 129 -11.59 9.18 -9.60
C PRO A 129 -12.10 10.14 -8.50
N ASN A 130 -12.48 9.61 -7.33
CA ASN A 130 -13.07 10.35 -6.23
C ASN A 130 -12.04 10.84 -5.19
N VAL A 131 -10.76 10.53 -5.40
CA VAL A 131 -9.68 10.99 -4.52
C VAL A 131 -9.48 12.52 -4.72
N PRO A 132 -9.24 13.30 -3.66
CA PRO A 132 -9.18 14.76 -3.75
C PRO A 132 -8.11 15.29 -4.70
N ALA A 133 -8.38 16.41 -5.37
CA ALA A 133 -7.41 17.05 -6.27
C ALA A 133 -6.09 17.44 -5.58
N ALA A 134 -6.13 17.74 -4.29
CA ALA A 134 -4.94 18.05 -3.49
C ALA A 134 -3.92 16.88 -3.41
N THR A 135 -4.33 15.64 -3.72
CA THR A 135 -3.45 14.48 -3.67
C THR A 135 -2.93 14.04 -5.05
N ARG A 136 -3.11 14.83 -6.11
CA ARG A 136 -2.80 14.35 -7.48
C ARG A 136 -1.32 14.04 -7.69
N GLU A 137 -0.40 14.81 -7.11
CA GLU A 137 1.03 14.48 -7.18
C GLU A 137 1.36 13.21 -6.36
N LEU A 138 0.71 13.05 -5.20
CA LEU A 138 0.80 11.81 -4.41
C LEU A 138 0.23 10.60 -5.19
N GLU A 139 -0.84 10.78 -5.94
CA GLU A 139 -1.42 9.73 -6.80
C GLU A 139 -0.46 9.36 -7.94
N LYS A 140 0.24 10.33 -8.56
CA LYS A 140 1.28 10.04 -9.57
C LYS A 140 2.41 9.22 -8.97
N LEU A 141 2.87 9.57 -7.77
CA LEU A 141 3.87 8.80 -7.04
C LEU A 141 3.39 7.37 -6.74
N ALA A 142 2.18 7.23 -6.22
CA ALA A 142 1.59 5.92 -5.93
C ALA A 142 1.45 5.06 -7.21
N LYS A 143 1.05 5.67 -8.34
CA LYS A 143 1.02 5.01 -9.65
C LYS A 143 2.39 4.56 -10.12
N LYS A 144 3.44 5.38 -9.93
CA LYS A 144 4.82 5.02 -10.25
C LYS A 144 5.26 3.78 -9.46
N VAL A 145 5.10 3.82 -8.14
CA VAL A 145 5.38 2.69 -7.23
C VAL A 145 4.61 1.43 -7.66
N TRP A 146 3.31 1.57 -7.93
CA TRP A 146 2.47 0.46 -8.38
C TRP A 146 2.96 -0.14 -9.69
N LYS A 147 3.20 0.68 -10.72
CA LYS A 147 3.63 0.22 -12.05
C LYS A 147 4.95 -0.52 -11.99
N ASN A 148 5.95 0.07 -11.31
CA ASN A 148 7.26 -0.54 -11.14
C ASN A 148 7.15 -1.86 -10.36
N SER A 149 6.35 -1.89 -9.30
CA SER A 149 6.13 -3.10 -8.51
C SER A 149 5.49 -4.20 -9.34
N MET A 150 4.42 -3.88 -10.08
CA MET A 150 3.73 -4.86 -10.92
C MET A 150 4.63 -5.36 -12.06
N GLU A 151 5.49 -4.51 -12.60
CA GLU A 151 6.49 -4.90 -13.58
C GLU A 151 7.48 -5.92 -13.03
N LYS A 152 8.11 -5.62 -11.90
CA LYS A 152 9.04 -6.54 -11.23
C LYS A 152 8.36 -7.86 -10.85
N LEU A 153 7.17 -7.79 -10.28
CA LEU A 153 6.38 -8.97 -9.92
C LEU A 153 6.01 -9.82 -11.13
N ALA A 154 5.67 -9.20 -12.28
CA ALA A 154 5.38 -9.92 -13.51
C ALA A 154 6.62 -10.61 -14.10
N ALA A 155 7.77 -9.91 -14.08
CA ALA A 155 9.03 -10.45 -14.58
C ALA A 155 9.49 -11.67 -13.77
N GLU A 156 9.31 -11.63 -12.46
CA GLU A 156 9.76 -12.69 -11.55
C GLU A 156 8.67 -13.75 -11.22
N ALA A 157 7.49 -13.64 -11.80
CA ALA A 157 6.42 -14.62 -11.59
C ALA A 157 6.69 -15.89 -12.39
N THR A 158 6.82 -17.02 -11.72
CA THR A 158 6.93 -18.34 -12.38
C THR A 158 5.56 -18.85 -12.84
N ASN A 159 4.50 -18.60 -12.07
CA ASN A 159 3.13 -18.95 -12.41
C ASN A 159 2.56 -17.99 -13.49
N ALA A 160 1.97 -18.57 -14.54
CA ALA A 160 1.44 -17.83 -15.69
C ALA A 160 0.27 -16.90 -15.31
N ASP A 161 -0.67 -17.36 -14.48
CA ASP A 161 -1.80 -16.54 -14.03
C ASP A 161 -1.33 -15.32 -13.23
N CYS A 162 -0.33 -15.50 -12.35
CA CYS A 162 0.28 -14.38 -11.62
C CYS A 162 0.89 -13.37 -12.60
N ARG A 163 1.70 -13.84 -13.56
CA ARG A 163 2.35 -12.98 -14.54
C ARG A 163 1.32 -12.17 -15.33
N THR A 164 0.29 -12.82 -15.86
CA THR A 164 -0.81 -12.15 -16.58
C THR A 164 -1.54 -11.14 -15.70
N ALA A 165 -1.83 -11.50 -14.44
CA ALA A 165 -2.52 -10.61 -13.51
C ALA A 165 -1.69 -9.36 -13.19
N TYR A 166 -0.39 -9.51 -12.95
CA TYR A 166 0.52 -8.39 -12.70
C TYR A 166 0.71 -7.51 -13.95
N THR A 167 0.85 -8.10 -15.14
CA THR A 167 0.89 -7.33 -16.40
C THR A 167 -0.38 -6.52 -16.60
N GLY A 168 -1.56 -7.10 -16.34
CA GLY A 168 -2.84 -6.39 -16.41
C GLY A 168 -2.96 -5.28 -15.36
N ALA A 169 -2.50 -5.54 -14.14
CA ALA A 169 -2.44 -4.55 -13.06
C ALA A 169 -1.52 -3.37 -13.38
N LYS A 170 -0.35 -3.62 -14.00
CA LYS A 170 0.58 -2.58 -14.46
C LYS A 170 -0.08 -1.63 -15.46
N ALA A 171 -0.76 -2.18 -16.46
CA ALA A 171 -1.36 -1.40 -17.54
C ALA A 171 -2.69 -0.73 -17.13
N GLY A 172 -3.30 -1.18 -16.04
CA GLY A 172 -4.68 -0.83 -15.71
C GLY A 172 -4.88 0.45 -14.90
N TRP A 173 -3.84 1.05 -14.33
CA TRP A 173 -3.94 2.25 -13.49
C TRP A 173 -3.18 3.46 -14.06
#